data_AF-A0A7J7MZL5-F1
#
_entry.id   AF-A0A7J7MZL5-F1
#
_cell.length_a   1.000
_cell.length_b   1.000
_cell.length_c   1.000
_cell.angle_alpha   90.00
_cell.angle_beta   90.00
_cell.angle_gamma   90.00
#
_symmetry.space_group_name_H-M   'P 1'
#
loop_
_entity.id
_entity.type
_entity.pdbx_description
1 polymer ?
#
loop_
_entity_poly.entity_id
_entity_poly.type
_entity_poly.pdbx_seq_one_letter_code
_entity_poly.pdbx_strand_id
1 'polypeptide(L)'
;IRPTCSTAAKFSIDSIGDDGSLVLIDPLNPHQDAQKVFHFNRVFRPTATQEEIFKDTQLLIRSVMDGYNVCIFAYGQTRSGKTHTMCGPSGGSTKDRGINFLTLNDLFWISYARKNIMNYEVQIQMVEIYNEQV
;
A
#
# COMPACT_ATOMS: atom_id res chain seq x y z
N ILE A 1 -0.67 5.88 -6.29
CA ILE A 1 -1.25 5.93 -7.66
C ILE A 1 -0.44 5.00 -8.53
N ARG A 2 -1.07 4.14 -9.34
CA ARG A 2 -0.33 3.21 -10.23
C ARG A 2 0.04 3.89 -11.57
N PRO A 3 1.11 3.44 -12.25
CA PRO A 3 1.42 3.89 -13.61
C PRO A 3 0.25 3.66 -14.59
N THR A 4 0.05 4.61 -15.51
CA THR A 4 -1.01 4.55 -16.53
C THR A 4 -0.71 3.48 -17.57
N CYS A 5 -1.66 2.60 -17.81
CA CYS A 5 -1.64 1.66 -18.93
C CYS A 5 -2.70 2.11 -19.95
N SER A 6 -2.26 2.82 -20.98
CA SER A 6 -2.88 3.24 -22.26
C SER A 6 -4.41 3.39 -22.43
N THR A 7 -5.23 3.42 -21.39
CA THR A 7 -6.69 3.48 -21.51
C THR A 7 -7.22 4.82 -21.01
N ALA A 8 -8.06 5.47 -21.83
CA ALA A 8 -8.67 6.76 -21.57
C ALA A 8 -9.41 6.77 -20.21
N ALA A 9 -8.85 7.51 -19.24
CA ALA A 9 -9.48 7.72 -17.95
C ALA A 9 -10.51 8.86 -18.06
N LYS A 10 -11.68 8.68 -17.44
CA LYS A 10 -12.72 9.73 -17.33
C LYS A 10 -12.26 10.95 -16.52
N PHE A 11 -11.22 10.81 -15.71
CA PHE A 11 -10.60 11.90 -14.94
C PHE A 11 -9.09 11.77 -15.06
N SER A 12 -8.40 12.88 -15.31
CA SER A 12 -6.94 12.97 -15.31
C SER A 12 -6.46 13.56 -13.98
N ILE A 13 -5.31 13.06 -13.50
CA ILE A 13 -4.64 13.65 -12.34
C ILE A 13 -3.96 14.93 -12.79
N ASP A 14 -4.33 16.04 -12.15
CA ASP A 14 -3.78 17.36 -12.45
C ASP A 14 -2.54 17.65 -11.61
N SER A 15 -2.67 17.49 -10.28
CA SER A 15 -1.57 17.69 -9.35
C SER A 15 -1.66 16.77 -8.14
N ILE A 16 -0.48 16.46 -7.60
CA ILE A 16 -0.29 15.71 -6.35
C ILE A 16 0.56 16.60 -5.45
N GLY A 17 -0.06 17.19 -4.43
CA GLY A 17 0.63 18.02 -3.44
C GLY A 17 1.40 17.17 -2.43
N ASP A 18 2.46 17.74 -1.88
CA ASP A 18 3.28 17.08 -0.85
C ASP A 18 2.59 17.04 0.52
N ASP A 19 1.51 17.82 0.69
CA ASP A 19 0.59 17.82 1.84
C ASP A 19 -0.46 16.71 1.78
N GLY A 20 -0.43 15.86 0.75
CA GLY A 20 -1.42 14.80 0.55
C GLY A 20 -2.68 15.25 -0.19
N SER A 21 -2.70 16.46 -0.75
CA SER A 21 -3.73 16.88 -1.70
C SER A 21 -3.62 16.13 -3.04
N LEU A 22 -4.76 15.68 -3.56
CA LEU A 22 -4.89 15.07 -4.89
C LEU A 22 -5.97 15.80 -5.67
N VAL A 23 -5.59 16.36 -6.80
CA VAL A 23 -6.47 17.13 -7.67
C VAL A 23 -6.77 16.34 -8.94
N LEU A 24 -8.05 16.11 -9.20
CA LEU A 24 -8.55 15.46 -10.42
C LEU A 24 -9.31 16.46 -11.28
N ILE A 25 -9.11 16.39 -12.59
CA ILE A 25 -9.83 17.20 -13.58
C ILE A 25 -10.62 16.26 -14.50
N ASP A 26 -11.86 16.64 -14.81
CA ASP A 26 -12.63 16.04 -15.89
C ASP A 26 -12.21 16.66 -17.23
N PRO A 27 -11.52 15.93 -18.12
CA PRO A 27 -11.11 16.44 -19.43
C PRO A 27 -12.30 16.74 -20.35
N LEU A 28 -13.51 16.24 -20.05
CA LEU A 28 -14.72 16.45 -20.84
C LEU A 28 -15.52 17.70 -20.42
N ASN A 29 -15.23 18.29 -19.26
CA ASN A 29 -15.92 19.47 -18.75
C ASN A 29 -14.89 20.54 -18.31
N PRO A 30 -14.45 21.44 -19.18
CA PRO A 30 -13.39 22.41 -18.83
C PRO A 30 -13.86 23.64 -18.01
N HIS A 31 -15.12 23.69 -17.55
CA HIS A 31 -15.60 24.77 -16.68
C HIS A 31 -15.13 24.56 -15.22
N GLN A 32 -14.91 25.65 -14.47
CA GLN A 32 -14.24 25.68 -13.15
C GLN A 32 -14.81 24.72 -12.09
N ASP A 33 -16.04 24.20 -12.25
CA ASP A 33 -16.65 23.19 -11.35
C ASP A 33 -16.21 21.73 -11.62
N ALA A 34 -15.29 21.50 -12.54
CA ALA A 34 -14.85 20.16 -12.93
C ALA A 34 -13.64 19.62 -12.14
N GLN A 35 -13.08 20.42 -11.24
CA GLN A 35 -11.96 20.02 -10.41
C GLN A 35 -12.47 19.36 -9.12
N LYS A 36 -12.01 18.13 -8.86
CA LYS A 36 -12.28 17.43 -7.60
C LYS A 36 -10.99 17.35 -6.79
N VAL A 37 -11.03 17.92 -5.59
CA VAL A 37 -9.90 17.91 -4.65
C VAL A 37 -10.18 16.88 -3.55
N PHE A 38 -9.20 16.01 -3.31
CA PHE A 38 -9.19 15.04 -2.22
C PHE A 38 -8.00 15.29 -1.31
N HIS A 39 -8.14 15.00 -0.03
CA HIS A 39 -7.06 15.12 0.93
C HIS A 39 -6.84 13.78 1.64
N PHE A 40 -5.60 13.30 1.62
CA PHE A 40 -5.18 12.06 2.25
C PHE A 40 -3.98 12.31 3.14
N ASN A 41 -3.71 11.43 4.11
CA ASN A 41 -2.48 11.53 4.90
C ASN A 41 -1.22 11.38 4.03
N ARG A 42 -1.30 10.57 2.98
CA ARG A 42 -0.20 10.33 2.04
C ARG A 42 -0.73 9.95 0.67
N VAL A 43 -0.15 10.55 -0.37
CA VAL A 43 -0.43 10.18 -1.77
C VAL A 43 0.87 9.75 -2.45
N PHE A 44 0.98 8.45 -2.76
CA PHE A 44 2.14 7.93 -3.48
C PHE A 44 2.02 8.21 -4.98
N ARG A 45 3.07 8.82 -5.56
CA ARG A 45 3.18 9.09 -6.99
C ARG A 45 3.34 7.78 -7.79
N PRO A 46 3.07 7.77 -9.11
CA PRO A 46 3.27 6.58 -9.96
C PRO A 46 4.69 6.01 -9.96
N THR A 47 5.68 6.84 -9.65
CA THR A 47 7.09 6.45 -9.54
C THR A 47 7.45 5.84 -8.19
N ALA A 48 6.51 5.81 -7.23
CA ALA A 48 6.79 5.32 -5.90
C ALA A 48 7.13 3.83 -5.91
N THR A 49 8.15 3.45 -5.16
CA THR A 49 8.61 2.06 -5.08
C THR A 49 7.89 1.28 -3.97
N GLN A 50 7.94 -0.05 -4.05
CA GLN A 50 7.42 -0.92 -2.98
C GLN A 50 8.10 -0.65 -1.63
N GLU A 51 9.40 -0.33 -1.66
CA GLU A 51 10.17 0.01 -0.47
C GLU A 51 9.71 1.32 0.16
N GLU A 52 9.39 2.34 -0.64
CA GLU A 52 8.88 3.61 -0.12
C GLU A 52 7.52 3.45 0.56
N ILE A 53 6.62 2.63 -0.02
CA ILE A 53 5.32 2.32 0.58
C ILE A 53 5.52 1.54 1.89
N PHE A 54 6.44 0.59 1.91
CA PHE A 54 6.78 -0.14 3.12
C PHE A 54 7.34 0.76 4.21
N LYS A 55 8.29 1.65 3.89
CA LYS A 55 8.87 2.60 4.86
C LYS A 55 7.83 3.48 5.55
N ASP A 56 6.84 3.97 4.81
CA ASP A 56 5.74 4.77 5.35
C ASP A 56 4.87 3.99 6.35
N THR A 57 4.68 2.68 6.10
CA THR A 57 3.86 1.79 6.94
C THR A 57 4.66 1.05 8.03
N GLN A 58 5.98 1.13 7.99
CA GLN A 58 6.88 0.31 8.80
C GLN A 58 6.69 0.53 10.30
N LEU A 59 6.45 1.77 10.75
CA LEU A 59 6.26 2.06 12.17
C LEU A 59 5.01 1.37 12.73
N LEU A 60 3.92 1.38 11.96
CA LEU A 60 2.70 0.66 12.31
C LEU A 60 2.99 -0.83 12.41
N ILE A 61 3.63 -1.40 11.39
CA ILE A 61 3.99 -2.82 11.35
C ILE A 61 4.84 -3.21 12.56
N ARG A 62 5.84 -2.41 12.94
CA ARG A 62 6.73 -2.73 14.06
C ARG A 62 6.07 -2.66 15.42
N SER A 63 5.00 -1.87 15.58
CA SER A 63 4.27 -1.80 16.85
C SER A 63 3.68 -3.14 17.30
N VAL A 64 3.48 -4.10 16.38
CA VAL A 64 3.05 -5.47 16.75
C VAL A 64 4.05 -6.17 17.66
N MET A 65 5.35 -5.86 17.52
CA MET A 65 6.41 -6.42 18.36
C MET A 65 6.37 -5.88 19.79
N ASP A 66 5.66 -4.78 20.01
CA ASP A 66 5.48 -4.13 21.31
C ASP A 66 4.07 -4.38 21.88
N GLY A 67 3.28 -5.29 21.27
CA GLY A 67 1.98 -5.73 21.78
C GLY A 67 0.76 -5.00 21.22
N TYR A 68 0.91 -4.20 20.17
CA TYR A 68 -0.21 -3.52 19.52
C TYR A 68 -0.83 -4.34 18.39
N ASN A 69 -2.15 -4.23 18.22
CA ASN A 69 -2.85 -4.83 17.10
C ASN A 69 -2.85 -3.89 15.88
N VAL A 70 -2.52 -4.44 14.71
CA VAL A 70 -2.40 -3.66 13.47
C VAL A 70 -3.15 -4.38 12.36
N CYS A 71 -3.87 -3.61 11.54
CA CYS A 71 -4.57 -4.13 10.37
C CYS A 71 -4.27 -3.24 9.15
N ILE A 72 -3.88 -3.87 8.03
CA ILE A 72 -3.58 -3.18 6.77
C ILE A 72 -4.57 -3.66 5.72
N PHE A 73 -5.34 -2.73 5.16
CA PHE A 73 -6.29 -3.01 4.10
C PHE A 73 -5.81 -2.46 2.76
N ALA A 74 -5.87 -3.29 1.73
CA ALA A 74 -5.75 -2.84 0.35
C ALA A 74 -7.15 -2.72 -0.26
N TYR A 75 -7.59 -1.50 -0.56
CA TYR A 75 -8.92 -1.23 -1.10
C TYR A 75 -8.84 -0.56 -2.49
N GLY A 76 -9.88 -0.77 -3.30
CA GLY A 76 -10.03 -0.17 -4.63
C GLY A 76 -10.60 -1.12 -5.66
N GLN A 77 -10.89 -0.62 -6.86
CA GLN A 77 -11.45 -1.42 -7.96
C GLN A 77 -10.54 -2.58 -8.41
N THR A 78 -11.09 -3.56 -9.12
CA THR A 78 -10.29 -4.61 -9.76
C THR A 78 -9.23 -4.01 -10.69
N ARG A 79 -8.02 -4.57 -10.69
CA ARG A 79 -6.82 -4.03 -11.38
C ARG A 79 -6.32 -2.66 -10.89
N SER A 80 -6.75 -2.17 -9.73
CA SER A 80 -6.22 -0.92 -9.15
C SER A 80 -4.81 -1.02 -8.56
N GLY A 81 -4.25 -2.24 -8.44
CA GLY A 81 -2.92 -2.47 -7.87
C GLY A 81 -2.90 -3.08 -6.47
N LYS A 82 -4.07 -3.43 -5.87
CA LYS A 82 -4.15 -4.06 -4.53
C LYS A 82 -3.18 -5.24 -4.35
N THR A 83 -3.26 -6.24 -5.23
CA THR A 83 -2.41 -7.44 -5.20
C THR A 83 -0.94 -7.09 -5.41
N HIS A 84 -0.64 -6.12 -6.26
CA HIS A 84 0.73 -5.65 -6.48
C HIS A 84 1.31 -5.01 -5.21
N THR A 85 0.55 -4.16 -4.51
CA THR A 85 1.00 -3.57 -3.26
C THR A 85 1.22 -4.63 -2.18
N MET A 86 0.25 -5.54 -1.98
CA MET A 86 0.32 -6.52 -0.89
C MET A 86 1.31 -7.67 -1.14
N CYS A 87 1.33 -8.23 -2.35
CA CYS A 87 2.14 -9.41 -2.68
C CYS A 87 3.36 -9.10 -3.56
N GLY A 88 3.33 -8.00 -4.32
CA GLY A 88 4.29 -7.72 -5.40
C GLY A 88 3.83 -8.27 -6.75
N PRO A 89 4.55 -7.97 -7.85
CA PRO A 89 4.27 -8.52 -9.17
C PRO A 89 4.69 -9.99 -9.27
N SER A 90 3.94 -10.79 -10.03
CA SER A 90 4.29 -12.18 -10.34
C SER A 90 5.59 -12.24 -11.13
N GLY A 91 6.60 -12.95 -10.60
CA GLY A 91 7.93 -13.04 -11.23
C GLY A 91 8.81 -11.80 -11.03
N GLY A 92 8.44 -10.89 -10.11
CA GLY A 92 9.25 -9.73 -9.74
C GLY A 92 10.56 -10.09 -9.06
N SER A 93 11.49 -9.13 -9.05
CA SER A 93 12.76 -9.26 -8.32
C SER A 93 12.53 -9.15 -6.80
N THR A 94 13.57 -9.39 -6.00
CA THR A 94 13.51 -9.18 -4.55
C THR A 94 13.14 -7.75 -4.15
N LYS A 95 13.41 -6.77 -5.02
CA LYS A 95 13.07 -5.36 -4.80
C LYS A 95 11.59 -5.05 -5.02
N ASP A 96 10.88 -5.93 -5.71
CA ASP A 96 9.46 -5.74 -6.07
C ASP A 96 8.52 -6.44 -5.08
N ARG A 97 9.07 -7.02 -4.00
CA ARG A 97 8.30 -7.74 -2.98
C ARG A 97 7.24 -6.84 -2.35
N GLY A 98 6.06 -7.43 -2.13
CA GLY A 98 4.92 -6.77 -1.50
C GLY A 98 5.09 -6.51 -0.01
N ILE A 99 4.15 -5.72 0.53
CA ILE A 99 4.06 -5.41 1.96
C ILE A 99 4.05 -6.69 2.82
N ASN A 100 3.37 -7.75 2.40
CA ASN A 100 3.31 -9.01 3.14
C ASN A 100 4.72 -9.59 3.39
N PHE A 101 5.53 -9.67 2.34
CA PHE A 101 6.86 -10.23 2.46
C PHE A 101 7.80 -9.30 3.24
N LEU A 102 7.77 -8.00 2.92
CA LEU A 102 8.65 -7.01 3.57
C LEU A 102 8.36 -6.94 5.08
N THR A 103 7.09 -7.02 5.47
CA THR A 103 6.64 -7.11 6.86
C THR A 103 7.22 -8.32 7.56
N LEU A 104 7.01 -9.52 7.02
CA LEU A 104 7.50 -10.75 7.65
C LEU A 104 9.03 -10.73 7.79
N ASN A 105 9.74 -10.27 6.75
CA ASN A 105 11.20 -10.15 6.79
C ASN A 105 11.67 -9.19 7.90
N ASP A 106 11.02 -8.04 8.07
CA ASP A 106 11.36 -7.07 9.11
C ASP A 106 11.03 -7.59 10.51
N LEU A 107 9.89 -8.27 10.69
CA LEU A 107 9.51 -8.86 11.97
C LEU A 107 10.46 -10.00 12.38
N PHE A 108 10.84 -10.88 11.45
CA PHE A 108 11.83 -11.92 11.74
C PHE A 108 13.20 -11.34 12.06
N TRP A 109 13.61 -10.28 11.36
CA TRP A 109 14.85 -9.56 11.67
C TRP A 109 14.84 -8.99 13.09
N ILE A 110 13.75 -8.30 13.48
CA ILE A 110 13.61 -7.73 14.83
C ILE A 110 13.60 -8.82 15.89
N SER A 111 12.86 -9.91 15.65
CA SER A 111 12.81 -11.07 16.54
C SER A 111 14.22 -11.63 16.77
N TYR A 112 15.00 -11.81 15.69
CA TYR A 112 16.38 -12.27 15.80
C TYR A 112 17.28 -11.28 16.55
N ALA A 113 17.15 -9.98 16.27
CA ALA A 113 17.95 -8.93 16.91
C ALA A 113 17.66 -8.80 18.42
N ARG A 114 16.41 -9.05 18.84
CA ARG A 114 15.95 -8.96 20.23
C ARG A 114 15.94 -10.31 20.97
N LYS A 115 16.43 -11.39 20.37
CA LYS A 115 16.35 -12.77 20.91
C LYS A 115 16.91 -12.97 22.33
N ASN A 116 17.82 -12.10 22.77
CA ASN A 116 18.42 -12.18 24.11
C ASN A 116 17.57 -11.46 25.18
N ILE A 117 16.57 -10.69 24.76
CA ILE A 117 15.74 -9.83 25.61
C ILE A 117 14.30 -10.35 25.64
N MET A 118 13.79 -10.80 24.50
CA MET A 118 12.45 -11.36 24.35
C MET A 118 12.43 -12.59 23.45
N ASN A 119 11.56 -13.54 23.80
CA ASN A 119 11.23 -14.68 22.96
C ASN A 119 9.93 -14.38 22.21
N TYR A 120 9.98 -14.49 20.88
CA TYR A 120 8.82 -14.28 20.02
C TYR A 120 8.38 -15.61 19.40
N GLU A 121 7.08 -15.90 19.45
CA GLU A 121 6.45 -16.95 18.67
C GLU A 121 5.64 -16.29 17.54
N VAL A 122 5.90 -16.68 16.29
CA VAL A 122 5.22 -16.10 15.12
C VAL A 122 4.40 -17.20 14.45
N GLN A 123 3.09 -16.99 14.38
CA GLN A 123 2.15 -17.87 13.70
C GLN A 123 1.49 -17.10 12.54
N ILE A 124 1.32 -17.76 11.39
CA ILE A 124 0.77 -17.16 10.17
C ILE A 124 -0.39 -17.99 9.69
N GLN A 125 -1.49 -17.33 9.34
CA GLN A 125 -2.66 -17.94 8.71
C GLN A 125 -3.03 -17.14 7.46
N MET A 126 -3.36 -17.85 6.39
CA MET A 126 -3.91 -17.27 5.17
C MET A 126 -5.30 -17.86 4.94
N VAL A 127 -6.29 -16.98 4.81
CA VAL A 127 -7.70 -17.34 4.64
C VAL A 127 -8.27 -16.53 3.48
N GLU A 128 -9.07 -17.18 2.65
CA GLU A 128 -9.87 -16.53 1.62
C GLU A 128 -11.33 -16.49 2.08
N ILE A 129 -11.97 -15.34 1.99
CA ILE A 129 -13.41 -15.22 2.24
C ILE A 129 -14.09 -14.95 0.91
N TYR A 130 -14.97 -15.87 0.51
CA TYR A 130 -15.77 -15.73 -0.71
C TYR A 130 -17.24 -15.98 -0.37
N ASN A 131 -18.10 -15.01 -0.66
CA ASN A 131 -19.54 -15.10 -0.39
C ASN A 131 -19.86 -15.43 1.08
N GLU A 132 -19.24 -14.70 2.01
CA GLU A 132 -19.38 -14.90 3.47
C GLU A 132 -18.96 -16.29 3.98
N GLN A 133 -18.22 -17.06 3.15
CA GLN A 133 -17.67 -18.36 3.52
C GLN A 133 -16.14 -18.28 3.58
N VAL A 134 -15.60 -18.86 4.64
CA VAL A 134 -14.17 -19.04 4.94
C VAL A 134 -13.67 -20.34 4.34
#